data_AF-A0A832H378-F1
#
_entry.id   AF-A0A832H378-F1
#
_cell.length_a   1.000
_cell.length_b   1.000
_cell.length_c   1.000
_cell.angle_alpha   90.00
_cell.angle_beta   90.00
_cell.angle_gamma   90.00
#
_symmetry.space_group_name_H-M   'P 1'
#
loop_
_entity.id
_entity.type
_entity.pdbx_description
1 polymer ?
#
loop_
_entity_poly.entity_id
_entity_poly.type
_entity_poly.pdbx_seq_one_letter_code
_entity_poly.pdbx_strand_id
1 'polypeptide(L)'
;MDSAEQRWQQGELVDITITDLSDSGDGVGRYGQRVVFVPDTVTGDRVRVRLVHVKPQYAQGKLYELLEPSPHRVRPKCIVAD
;
A
#
# COMPACT_ATOMS: atom_id res chain seq x y z
N MET A 1 27.20 -0.77 10.66
CA MET A 1 25.85 -0.67 11.24
C MET A 1 24.90 -0.43 10.08
N ASP A 2 24.27 -1.51 9.63
CA ASP A 2 23.37 -1.65 8.48
C ASP A 2 22.44 -0.45 8.28
N SER A 3 22.89 0.51 7.48
CA SER A 3 21.99 1.37 6.75
C SER A 3 21.45 0.50 5.63
N ALA A 4 20.31 -0.15 5.88
CA ALA A 4 19.56 -0.87 4.88
C ALA A 4 19.25 0.11 3.74
N GLU A 5 20.16 0.13 2.76
CA GLU A 5 20.04 0.82 1.48
C GLU A 5 18.62 0.56 0.99
N GLN A 6 17.77 1.59 1.01
CA GLN A 6 16.37 1.47 0.61
C GLN A 6 16.33 1.06 -0.87
N ARG A 7 16.30 -0.26 -1.10
CA ARG A 7 16.36 -0.89 -2.41
C ARG A 7 15.04 -0.74 -3.13
N TRP A 8 14.93 0.33 -3.89
CA TRP A 8 13.77 0.57 -4.75
C TRP A 8 13.89 -0.23 -6.04
N GLN A 9 13.57 -1.51 -5.94
CA GLN A 9 13.66 -2.49 -7.02
C GLN A 9 12.43 -3.40 -7.04
N GLN A 10 12.17 -4.00 -8.19
CA GLN A 10 11.10 -4.98 -8.31
C GLN A 10 11.37 -6.18 -7.40
N GLY A 11 10.34 -6.62 -6.70
CA GLY A 11 10.38 -7.72 -5.74
C GLY A 11 10.58 -7.28 -4.29
N GLU A 12 11.02 -6.04 -4.06
CA GLU A 12 11.26 -5.52 -2.71
C GLU A 12 9.94 -5.32 -1.94
N LEU A 13 10.01 -5.47 -0.63
CA LEU A 13 8.94 -5.15 0.30
C LEU A 13 9.18 -3.78 0.92
N VAL A 14 8.20 -2.89 0.80
CA VAL A 14 8.22 -1.56 1.41
C VAL A 14 7.00 -1.37 2.28
N ASP A 15 7.20 -0.75 3.44
CA ASP A 15 6.13 -0.43 4.36
C ASP A 15 5.68 1.01 4.07
N ILE A 16 4.42 1.18 3.70
CA ILE A 16 3.84 2.49 3.39
C ILE A 16 2.51 2.65 4.12
N THR A 17 2.14 3.91 4.34
CA THR A 17 0.79 4.28 4.77
C THR A 17 0.02 4.77 3.56
N ILE A 18 -1.18 4.23 3.36
CA ILE A 18 -2.08 4.68 2.31
C ILE A 18 -2.73 5.98 2.78
N THR A 19 -2.47 7.06 2.08
CA THR A 19 -2.97 8.40 2.44
C THR A 19 -4.07 8.86 1.52
N ASP A 20 -4.15 8.30 0.31
CA ASP A 20 -5.11 8.70 -0.70
C ASP A 20 -5.57 7.50 -1.54
N LEU A 21 -6.56 7.69 -2.41
CA LEU A 21 -6.99 6.73 -3.43
C LEU A 21 -6.83 7.34 -4.82
N SER A 22 -6.47 6.52 -5.80
CA SER A 22 -6.46 6.91 -7.21
C SER A 22 -7.88 6.89 -7.78
N ASP A 23 -8.07 7.51 -8.94
CA ASP A 23 -9.36 7.49 -9.67
C ASP A 23 -9.82 6.07 -10.04
N SER A 24 -8.89 5.10 -10.09
CA SER A 24 -9.19 3.69 -10.34
C SER A 24 -9.60 2.92 -9.08
N GLY A 25 -9.54 3.56 -7.91
CA GLY A 25 -9.79 2.95 -6.60
C GLY A 25 -8.58 2.28 -5.97
N ASP A 26 -7.37 2.44 -6.54
CA ASP A 26 -6.15 1.91 -5.94
C ASP A 26 -5.68 2.80 -4.80
N GLY A 27 -5.20 2.22 -3.71
CA GLY A 27 -4.57 2.98 -2.65
C GLY A 27 -3.28 3.63 -3.10
N VAL A 28 -3.10 4.88 -2.71
CA VAL A 28 -1.92 5.69 -2.99
C VAL A 28 -1.20 5.94 -1.68
N GLY A 29 0.01 5.41 -1.59
CA GLY A 29 0.95 5.68 -0.51
C GLY A 29 2.22 6.33 -1.03
N ARG A 30 3.01 6.87 -0.10
CA ARG A 30 4.32 7.44 -0.42
C ARG A 30 5.41 6.74 0.36
N TYR A 31 6.50 6.41 -0.33
CA TYR A 31 7.73 5.90 0.27
C TYR A 31 8.84 6.93 0.02
N GLY A 32 9.09 7.77 1.02
CA GLY A 32 9.91 8.97 0.86
C GLY A 32 9.29 9.93 -0.16
N GLN A 33 10.00 10.21 -1.25
CA GLN A 33 9.55 11.10 -2.33
C GLN A 33 8.85 10.36 -3.49
N ARG A 34 8.68 9.04 -3.41
CA ARG A 34 8.14 8.22 -4.49
C ARG A 34 6.73 7.74 -4.18
N VAL A 35 5.90 7.68 -5.21
CA VAL A 35 4.51 7.23 -5.09
C VAL A 35 4.42 5.73 -5.29
N VAL A 36 3.64 5.04 -4.47
CA VAL A 36 3.35 3.61 -4.62
C VAL A 36 1.85 3.42 -4.74
N PHE A 37 1.42 2.78 -5.83
CA PHE A 37 0.04 2.39 -6.06
C PHE A 37 -0.19 0.97 -5.57
N VAL A 38 -1.23 0.74 -4.78
CA VAL A 38 -1.53 -0.54 -4.12
C VAL A 38 -3.03 -0.83 -4.20
N PRO A 39 -3.46 -1.79 -5.02
CA PRO A 39 -4.86 -2.21 -5.05
C PRO A 39 -5.27 -2.85 -3.71
N ASP A 40 -6.57 -2.95 -3.46
CA ASP A 40 -7.16 -3.60 -2.27
C ASP A 40 -6.79 -2.96 -0.91
N THR A 41 -6.50 -1.66 -0.93
CA THR A 41 -6.17 -0.89 0.27
C THR A 41 -7.02 0.37 0.38
N VAL A 42 -7.18 0.87 1.61
CA VAL A 42 -7.95 2.09 1.89
C VAL A 42 -7.11 3.12 2.63
N THR A 43 -7.53 4.37 2.57
CA THR A 43 -6.88 5.46 3.31
C THR A 43 -6.83 5.17 4.81
N GLY A 44 -5.65 5.40 5.39
CA GLY A 44 -5.32 5.06 6.78
C GLY A 44 -4.79 3.64 6.98
N ASP A 45 -4.78 2.78 5.96
CA ASP A 45 -4.16 1.46 6.10
C ASP A 45 -2.63 1.59 6.15
N ARG A 46 -2.01 0.88 7.08
CA ARG A 46 -0.56 0.65 7.07
C ARG A 46 -0.30 -0.72 6.49
N VAL A 47 0.37 -0.76 5.35
CA VAL A 47 0.56 -1.98 4.56
C VAL A 47 2.01 -2.19 4.21
N ARG A 48 2.42 -3.46 4.22
CA ARG A 48 3.62 -3.93 3.56
C ARG A 48 3.27 -4.28 2.13
N VAL A 49 4.02 -3.71 1.20
CA VAL A 49 3.72 -3.74 -0.22
C VAL A 49 4.89 -4.35 -0.95
N ARG A 50 4.60 -5.32 -1.81
CA ARG A 50 5.60 -5.88 -2.72
C ARG A 50 5.62 -5.08 -4.01
N LEU A 51 6.73 -4.43 -4.29
CA LEU A 51 6.94 -3.70 -5.53
C LEU A 51 6.94 -4.68 -6.71
N VAL A 52 5.95 -4.59 -7.58
CA VAL A 52 5.85 -5.45 -8.78
C VAL A 52 6.35 -4.74 -10.03
N HIS A 53 6.21 -3.43 -10.10
CA HIS A 53 6.76 -2.63 -11.18
C HIS A 53 7.32 -1.33 -10.62
N VAL A 54 8.59 -1.06 -10.90
CA VAL A 54 9.32 0.05 -10.28
C VAL A 54 9.80 1.01 -11.35
N LYS A 55 9.41 2.29 -11.20
CA LYS A 55 9.88 3.40 -12.03
C LYS A 55 10.59 4.46 -11.16
N PRO A 56 11.30 5.42 -11.77
CA PRO A 56 12.06 6.43 -11.02
C PRO A 56 11.19 7.31 -10.09
N GLN A 57 9.95 7.60 -10.50
CA GLN A 57 9.05 8.52 -9.79
C GLN A 57 7.94 7.79 -9.02
N TYR A 58 7.54 6.61 -9.49
CA TYR A 58 6.45 5.84 -8.90
C TYR A 58 6.70 4.34 -9.02
N ALA A 59 5.99 3.53 -8.24
CA ALA A 59 5.95 2.10 -8.37
C ALA A 59 4.51 1.58 -8.25
N GLN A 60 4.24 0.48 -8.92
CA GLN A 60 3.05 -0.33 -8.66
C GLN A 60 3.47 -1.46 -7.74
N GLY A 61 2.71 -1.61 -6.66
CA GLY A 61 2.89 -2.63 -5.67
C GLY A 61 1.63 -3.46 -5.51
N LYS A 62 1.79 -4.65 -4.95
CA LYS A 62 0.66 -5.45 -4.47
C LYS A 62 0.70 -5.52 -2.96
N LEU A 63 -0.48 -5.54 -2.33
CA LEU A 63 -0.61 -5.78 -0.91
C LEU A 63 0.06 -7.12 -0.57
N TYR A 64 1.10 -7.08 0.27
CA TYR A 64 1.77 -8.27 0.77
C TYR A 64 1.23 -8.64 2.15
N GLU A 65 1.12 -7.65 3.03
CA GLU A 65 0.63 -7.84 4.39
C GLU A 65 -0.01 -6.54 4.90
N LEU A 66 -1.16 -6.64 5.56
CA LEU A 66 -1.81 -5.52 6.23
C LEU A 66 -1.27 -5.43 7.66
N LEU A 67 -0.42 -4.45 7.93
CA LEU A 67 0.21 -4.25 9.23
C LEU A 67 -0.80 -3.65 10.22
N GLU A 68 -1.48 -2.58 9.80
CA GLU A 68 -2.51 -1.93 10.60
C GLU A 68 -3.71 -1.62 9.69
N PRO A 69 -4.89 -2.20 9.97
CA PRO A 69 -6.11 -1.85 9.25
C PRO A 69 -6.59 -0.46 9.64
N SER A 70 -7.00 0.33 8.66
CA SER A 70 -7.63 1.62 8.86
C SER A 70 -8.94 1.49 9.64
N PRO A 71 -9.22 2.38 10.59
CA PRO A 71 -10.55 2.47 11.21
C PRO A 71 -11.63 2.89 10.20
N HIS A 72 -11.23 3.47 9.05
CA HIS A 72 -12.13 3.79 7.94
C HIS A 72 -12.49 2.58 7.08
N ARG A 73 -11.90 1.40 7.32
CA ARG A 73 -12.47 0.15 6.81
C ARG A 73 -13.83 -0.02 7.46
N VAL A 74 -14.86 0.47 6.76
CA VAL A 74 -16.23 0.07 7.00
C VAL A 74 -16.23 -1.43 6.77
N ARG A 75 -16.13 -2.23 7.83
CA ARG A 75 -16.47 -3.64 7.73
C ARG A 75 -17.87 -3.64 7.12
N PRO A 76 -18.09 -4.26 5.95
CA PRO A 76 -19.45 -4.48 5.53
C PRO A 76 -20.10 -5.25 6.67
N LYS A 77 -21.04 -4.61 7.36
CA LYS A 77 -21.95 -5.29 8.26
C LYS A 77 -22.88 -6.09 7.35
N CYS A 78 -22.38 -7.17 6.77
CA CYS A 78 -23.27 -8.19 6.25
C CYS A 78 -23.91 -8.82 7.49
N ILE A 79 -25.01 -8.23 7.95
CA ILE A 79 -26.04 -9.03 8.58
C ILE A 79 -26.47 -9.98 7.47
N VAL A 80 -26.20 -11.26 7.67
CA VAL A 80 -26.87 -12.34 6.94
C VAL A 80 -28.36 -11.99 6.94
N ALA A 81 -28.92 -11.71 5.76
CA ALA A 81 -30.33 -11.94 5.55
C ALA A 81 -30.41 -13.40 5.08
N ASP A 82 -31.05 -14.20 5.93
CA ASP A 82 -31.46 -15.60 5.74
C ASP A 82 -32.18 -15.81 4.39
#